data_AF-A0A653ZGZ8-F1
#
_entry.id   AF-A0A653ZGZ8-F1
#
_cell.length_a   1.000
_cell.length_b   1.000
_cell.length_c   1.000
_cell.angle_alpha   90.00
_cell.angle_beta   90.00
_cell.angle_gamma   90.00
#
_symmetry.space_group_name_H-M   'P 1'
#
loop_
_entity.id
_entity.type
_entity.pdbx_description
1 polymer ?
#
loop_
_entity_poly.entity_id
_entity_poly.type
_entity_poly.pdbx_seq_one_letter_code
_entity_poly.pdbx_strand_id
1 'polypeptide(L)'
;MTIVVDTTTPPCAFVPEVYQDELLHSPPARTDITAAEWEKLTVKRATAHRQCAGCPLMVECLYRAVVEMDVSGYVACTTESDRLSIRRRLGIEIHEPTTVAYGAARVGGGPVSHEAVMTARQAYPKDTCHQLADRLGCSTSTIKRHLRRAREQKREDAVAPSAPSLPSVDAVLDMFDELESSKVA
;
A
#
# COMPACT_ATOMS: atom_id res chain seq x y z
N MET A 1 -22.77 13.49 23.88
CA MET A 1 -23.43 12.83 22.75
C MET A 1 -22.51 11.71 22.27
N THR A 2 -22.82 10.47 22.61
CA THR A 2 -22.17 9.28 22.07
C THR A 2 -22.75 9.05 20.68
N ILE A 3 -21.93 9.21 19.64
CA ILE A 3 -22.30 8.82 18.28
C ILE A 3 -22.36 7.29 18.30
N VAL A 4 -23.58 6.74 18.28
CA VAL A 4 -23.79 5.33 18.00
C VAL A 4 -23.53 5.19 16.51
N VAL A 5 -22.32 4.76 16.15
CA VAL A 5 -22.02 4.34 14.79
C VAL A 5 -22.77 3.04 14.62
N ASP A 6 -23.96 3.10 14.04
CA ASP A 6 -24.67 1.90 13.60
C ASP A 6 -23.78 1.26 12.53
N THR A 7 -22.99 0.25 12.93
CA THR A 7 -22.11 -0.48 12.02
C THR A 7 -22.99 -1.31 11.10
N THR A 8 -23.48 -0.69 10.04
CA THR A 8 -24.14 -1.39 8.94
C THR A 8 -23.12 -2.34 8.33
N THR A 9 -23.27 -3.63 8.61
CA THR A 9 -22.44 -4.67 8.01
C THR A 9 -22.59 -4.60 6.49
N PRO A 10 -21.50 -4.45 5.72
CA PRO A 10 -21.58 -4.28 4.28
C PRO A 10 -21.97 -5.60 3.58
N PRO A 11 -22.59 -5.57 2.39
CA PRO A 11 -22.97 -6.76 1.63
C PRO A 11 -21.81 -7.76 1.43
N CYS A 12 -20.60 -7.26 1.21
CA CYS A 12 -19.40 -8.07 1.04
C CYS A 12 -19.02 -8.89 2.28
N ALA A 13 -19.45 -8.50 3.47
CA ALA A 13 -19.25 -9.28 4.69
C ALA A 13 -20.29 -10.41 4.86
N PHE A 14 -21.45 -10.32 4.20
CA PHE A 14 -22.49 -11.36 4.26
C PHE A 14 -22.29 -12.49 3.24
N VAL A 15 -21.64 -12.20 2.11
CA VAL A 15 -21.41 -13.17 1.01
C VAL A 15 -19.95 -13.10 0.55
N PRO A 16 -18.98 -13.43 1.42
CA PRO A 16 -17.56 -13.34 1.09
C PRO A 16 -17.19 -14.22 -0.11
N GLU A 17 -17.93 -15.30 -0.37
CA GLU A 17 -17.67 -16.22 -1.48
C GLU A 17 -17.87 -15.54 -2.84
N VAL A 18 -18.71 -14.49 -2.91
CA VAL A 18 -18.88 -13.70 -4.13
C VAL A 18 -17.74 -12.69 -4.26
N TYR A 19 -17.45 -11.91 -3.22
CA TYR A 19 -16.53 -10.78 -3.29
C TYR A 19 -15.05 -11.16 -3.27
N GLN A 20 -14.73 -12.37 -2.77
CA GLN A 20 -13.39 -12.97 -2.78
C GLN A 20 -13.24 -14.01 -3.90
N ASP A 21 -14.18 -14.06 -4.84
CA ASP A 21 -14.08 -15.00 -5.94
C ASP A 21 -12.98 -14.61 -6.93
N GLU A 22 -12.14 -15.58 -7.29
CA GLU A 22 -10.99 -15.38 -8.17
C GLU A 22 -11.38 -14.78 -9.53
N LEU A 23 -12.55 -15.14 -10.07
CA LEU A 23 -12.99 -14.61 -11.36
C LEU A 23 -13.36 -13.12 -11.30
N LEU A 24 -13.75 -12.61 -10.12
CA LEU A 24 -13.99 -11.19 -9.91
C LEU A 24 -12.72 -10.44 -9.52
N HIS A 25 -11.81 -11.08 -8.78
CA HIS A 25 -10.52 -10.54 -8.38
C HIS A 25 -9.55 -10.41 -9.58
N SER A 26 -9.36 -11.48 -10.36
CA SER A 26 -8.46 -11.56 -11.50
C SER A 26 -9.22 -12.14 -12.71
N PRO A 27 -10.06 -11.34 -13.39
CA PRO A 27 -10.85 -11.81 -14.50
C PRO A 27 -9.95 -12.27 -15.67
N PRO A 28 -10.21 -13.44 -16.26
CA PRO A 28 -9.46 -13.90 -17.43
C PRO A 28 -9.68 -12.96 -18.63
N ALA A 29 -8.72 -12.93 -19.56
CA ALA A 29 -8.91 -12.17 -20.79
C ALA A 29 -10.07 -12.75 -21.60
N ARG A 30 -10.77 -11.89 -22.35
CA ARG A 30 -11.93 -12.31 -23.18
C ARG A 30 -11.58 -13.42 -24.16
N THR A 31 -10.34 -13.47 -24.64
CA THR A 31 -9.82 -14.48 -25.57
C THR A 31 -9.63 -15.86 -24.95
N ASP A 32 -9.51 -15.93 -23.63
CA ASP A 32 -9.08 -17.13 -22.92
C ASP A 32 -10.26 -17.99 -22.45
N ILE A 33 -11.49 -17.45 -22.54
CA ILE A 33 -12.72 -18.12 -22.13
C ILE A 33 -13.80 -18.09 -23.21
N THR A 34 -14.71 -19.05 -23.12
CA THR A 34 -15.84 -19.15 -24.04
C THR A 34 -16.81 -17.99 -23.87
N ALA A 35 -17.65 -17.74 -24.89
CA ALA A 35 -18.69 -16.72 -24.80
C ALA A 35 -19.67 -16.96 -23.64
N ALA A 36 -19.99 -18.23 -23.35
CA ALA A 36 -20.89 -18.59 -22.25
C ALA A 36 -20.27 -18.34 -20.87
N GLU A 37 -18.97 -18.58 -20.71
CA GLU A 37 -18.25 -18.27 -19.46
C GLU A 37 -18.10 -16.76 -19.27
N TRP A 38 -17.84 -16.02 -20.36
CA TRP A 38 -17.78 -14.56 -20.32
C TRP A 38 -19.12 -13.94 -19.90
N GLU A 39 -20.23 -14.47 -20.42
CA GLU A 39 -21.57 -14.03 -20.03
C GLU A 39 -21.83 -14.28 -18.54
N LYS A 40 -21.49 -15.47 -18.03
CA LYS A 40 -21.61 -15.80 -16.60
C LYS A 40 -20.78 -14.86 -15.73
N LEU A 41 -19.55 -14.55 -16.14
CA LEU A 41 -18.69 -13.59 -15.43
C LEU A 41 -19.31 -12.18 -15.44
N THR A 42 -19.84 -11.75 -16.57
CA THR A 42 -20.49 -10.44 -16.72
C THR A 42 -21.70 -10.32 -15.79
N VAL A 43 -22.58 -11.33 -15.76
CA VAL A 43 -23.74 -11.37 -14.86
C VAL A 43 -23.31 -11.38 -13.39
N LYS A 44 -22.29 -12.16 -13.05
CA LYS A 44 -21.74 -12.22 -11.69
C LYS A 44 -21.19 -10.87 -11.25
N ARG A 45 -20.39 -10.22 -12.10
CA ARG A 45 -19.84 -8.88 -11.85
C ARG A 45 -20.95 -7.84 -11.71
N ALA A 46 -21.94 -7.83 -12.60
CA ALA A 46 -23.07 -6.90 -12.51
C ALA A 46 -23.86 -7.08 -11.20
N THR A 47 -24.04 -8.33 -10.74
CA THR A 47 -24.73 -8.61 -9.48
C THR A 47 -23.95 -8.09 -8.28
N ALA A 48 -22.63 -8.36 -8.22
CA ALA A 48 -21.75 -7.83 -7.18
C ALA A 48 -21.68 -6.29 -7.21
N HIS A 49 -21.60 -5.70 -8.41
CA HIS A 49 -21.59 -4.25 -8.60
C HIS A 49 -22.85 -3.59 -8.04
N ARG A 50 -24.05 -4.09 -8.39
CA ARG A 50 -25.31 -3.52 -7.87
C ARG A 50 -25.41 -3.57 -6.34
N GLN A 51 -25.00 -4.69 -5.74
CA GLN A 51 -25.00 -4.82 -4.29
C GLN A 51 -23.97 -3.88 -3.64
N CYS A 52 -22.79 -3.75 -4.23
CA CYS A 52 -21.73 -2.88 -3.74
C CYS A 52 -22.10 -1.39 -3.89
N ALA A 53 -22.74 -1.00 -4.99
CA ALA A 53 -23.22 0.35 -5.23
C ALA A 53 -24.32 0.78 -4.25
N GLY A 54 -25.13 -0.17 -3.76
CA GLY A 54 -26.11 0.05 -2.71
C GLY A 54 -25.54 0.09 -1.29
N CYS A 55 -24.24 -0.17 -1.11
CA CYS A 55 -23.60 -0.17 0.20
C CYS A 55 -23.45 1.27 0.73
N PRO A 56 -23.89 1.57 1.97
CA PRO A 56 -23.73 2.91 2.56
C PRO A 56 -22.26 3.32 2.73
N LEU A 57 -21.35 2.33 2.79
CA LEU A 57 -19.91 2.55 2.94
C LEU A 57 -19.18 2.62 1.59
N MET A 58 -19.88 2.63 0.45
CA MET A 58 -19.24 2.51 -0.87
C MET A 58 -18.15 3.58 -1.10
N VAL A 59 -18.45 4.85 -0.85
CA VAL A 59 -17.52 5.97 -1.08
C VAL A 59 -16.31 5.92 -0.15
N GLU A 60 -16.56 5.68 1.14
CA GLU A 60 -15.48 5.53 2.13
C GLU A 60 -14.62 4.31 1.80
N CYS A 61 -15.24 3.18 1.45
CA CYS A 61 -14.55 1.96 1.05
C CYS A 61 -13.66 2.20 -0.17
N LEU A 62 -14.11 2.96 -1.17
CA LEU A 62 -13.31 3.32 -2.34
C LEU A 62 -12.09 4.14 -1.94
N TYR A 63 -12.31 5.21 -1.17
CA TYR A 63 -11.22 6.09 -0.73
C TYR A 63 -10.17 5.30 0.05
N ARG A 64 -10.58 4.50 1.03
CA ARG A 64 -9.66 3.71 1.85
C ARG A 64 -8.90 2.67 1.02
N ALA A 65 -9.60 1.97 0.13
CA ALA A 65 -8.98 0.98 -0.74
C ALA A 65 -8.03 1.58 -1.79
N VAL A 66 -8.18 2.86 -2.14
CA VAL A 66 -7.30 3.54 -3.11
C VAL A 66 -6.15 4.27 -2.42
N VAL A 67 -6.42 4.93 -1.30
CA VAL A 67 -5.51 5.90 -0.67
C VAL A 67 -4.81 5.34 0.57
N GLU A 68 -5.51 4.54 1.39
CA GLU A 68 -4.98 4.12 2.70
C GLU A 68 -4.31 2.75 2.66
N MET A 69 -4.94 1.76 2.01
CA MET A 69 -4.45 0.40 2.02
C MET A 69 -4.83 -0.36 0.75
N ASP A 70 -3.95 -1.27 0.34
CA ASP A 70 -4.32 -2.23 -0.69
C ASP A 70 -5.16 -3.35 -0.08
N VAL A 71 -6.40 -3.46 -0.56
CA VAL A 71 -7.35 -4.48 -0.11
C VAL A 71 -7.47 -5.51 -1.22
N SER A 72 -7.46 -6.80 -0.90
CA SER A 72 -7.65 -7.82 -1.92
C SER A 72 -9.12 -8.00 -2.32
N GLY A 73 -9.35 -8.38 -3.58
CA GLY A 73 -10.66 -8.74 -4.12
C GLY A 73 -11.49 -7.59 -4.69
N TYR A 74 -12.78 -7.86 -4.90
CA TYR A 74 -13.73 -6.90 -5.46
C TYR A 74 -14.36 -6.07 -4.33
N VAL A 75 -14.05 -4.77 -4.27
CA VAL A 75 -14.56 -3.86 -3.23
C VAL A 75 -14.83 -2.48 -3.82
N ALA A 76 -15.79 -1.75 -3.25
CA ALA A 76 -16.18 -0.42 -3.71
C ALA A 76 -16.41 -0.33 -5.23
N CYS A 77 -17.08 -1.34 -5.81
CA CYS A 77 -17.34 -1.46 -7.24
C CYS A 77 -16.09 -1.63 -8.13
N THR A 78 -14.91 -1.82 -7.55
CA THR A 78 -13.62 -1.90 -8.26
C THR A 78 -12.92 -3.23 -8.08
N THR A 79 -12.20 -3.64 -9.12
CA THR A 79 -11.17 -4.69 -9.05
C THR A 79 -9.84 -4.12 -8.53
N GLU A 80 -8.85 -4.96 -8.24
CA GLU A 80 -7.50 -4.49 -7.90
C GLU A 80 -6.83 -3.74 -9.04
N SER A 81 -6.99 -4.21 -10.29
CA SER A 81 -6.45 -3.52 -11.47
C SER A 81 -7.08 -2.14 -11.67
N ASP A 82 -8.37 -1.99 -11.36
CA ASP A 82 -9.04 -0.70 -11.36
C ASP A 82 -8.43 0.26 -10.32
N ARG A 83 -8.27 -0.20 -9.07
CA ARG A 83 -7.65 0.61 -8.01
C ARG A 83 -6.20 0.96 -8.32
N LEU A 84 -5.44 0.02 -8.86
CA LEU A 84 -4.07 0.27 -9.30
C LEU A 84 -4.03 1.34 -10.40
N SER A 85 -5.00 1.33 -11.31
CA SER A 85 -5.13 2.35 -12.36
C SER A 85 -5.46 3.72 -11.78
N ILE A 86 -6.39 3.81 -10.82
CA ILE A 86 -6.69 5.05 -10.09
C ILE A 86 -5.44 5.57 -9.38
N ARG A 87 -4.73 4.73 -8.63
CA ARG A 87 -3.51 5.10 -7.90
C ARG A 87 -2.43 5.65 -8.83
N ARG A 88 -2.17 4.98 -9.95
CA ARG A 88 -1.19 5.45 -10.95
C ARG A 88 -1.53 6.83 -11.50
N ARG A 89 -2.81 7.09 -11.75
CA ARG A 89 -3.29 8.38 -12.26
C ARG A 89 -3.18 9.50 -11.22
N LEU A 90 -3.42 9.19 -9.95
CA LEU A 90 -3.31 10.13 -8.83
C LEU A 90 -1.88 10.24 -8.28
N GLY A 91 -0.92 9.47 -8.79
CA GLY A 91 0.45 9.44 -8.27
C GLY A 91 0.56 8.89 -6.84
N ILE A 92 -0.36 8.00 -6.44
CA ILE A 92 -0.39 7.37 -5.12
C ILE A 92 0.49 6.13 -5.15
N GLU A 93 1.42 6.04 -4.21
CA GLU A 93 2.17 4.83 -3.90
C GLU A 93 1.75 4.32 -2.51
N ILE A 94 1.19 3.12 -2.45
CA ILE A 94 0.93 2.44 -1.17
C ILE A 94 2.12 1.55 -0.88
N HIS A 95 2.88 1.91 0.15
CA HIS A 95 3.88 1.00 0.70
C HIS A 95 3.17 0.01 1.62
N GLU A 96 3.03 -1.24 1.17
CA GLU A 96 2.72 -2.32 2.10
C GLU A 96 3.78 -2.33 3.20
N PRO A 97 3.39 -2.39 4.49
CA PRO A 97 4.37 -2.48 5.55
C PRO A 97 5.24 -3.71 5.28
N THR A 98 6.53 -3.46 5.06
CA THR A 98 7.51 -4.54 4.87
C THR A 98 7.30 -5.52 6.00
N THR A 99 6.89 -6.75 5.67
CA THR A 99 6.77 -7.83 6.64
C THR A 99 8.17 -8.05 7.19
N VAL A 100 8.50 -7.38 8.30
CA VAL A 100 9.79 -7.55 8.97
C VAL A 100 9.79 -9.01 9.40
N ALA A 101 10.62 -9.81 8.74
CA ALA A 101 10.79 -11.22 9.05
C ALA A 101 11.00 -11.33 10.57
N TYR A 102 10.02 -11.92 11.25
CA TYR A 102 10.01 -12.04 12.70
C TYR A 102 11.11 -13.03 13.10
N GLY A 103 12.31 -12.51 13.36
CA GLY A 103 13.50 -13.28 13.70
C GLY A 103 14.56 -12.35 14.26
N ALA A 104 14.64 -12.27 15.58
CA ALA A 104 15.60 -11.43 16.28
C ALA A 104 17.05 -11.74 15.85
N ALA A 105 17.81 -10.72 15.47
CA ALA A 105 19.26 -10.81 15.45
C ALA A 105 19.74 -11.02 16.89
N ARG A 106 20.43 -12.14 17.13
CA ARG A 106 20.96 -12.52 18.45
C ARG A 106 21.90 -11.43 18.99
N VAL A 107 21.80 -11.18 20.29
CA VAL A 107 22.75 -10.40 21.07
C VAL A 107 24.09 -11.14 21.12
N GLY A 108 25.16 -10.45 20.72
CA GLY A 108 26.55 -10.92 20.85
C GLY A 108 27.23 -11.25 19.52
N GLY A 109 27.89 -10.25 18.91
CA GLY A 109 28.83 -10.47 17.79
C GLY A 109 28.33 -10.15 16.36
N GLY A 110 27.17 -9.50 16.21
CA GLY A 110 26.67 -9.08 14.91
C GLY A 110 27.41 -7.86 14.32
N PRO A 111 27.36 -7.64 12.99
CA PRO A 111 27.91 -6.44 12.36
C PRO A 111 27.31 -5.19 13.00
N VAL A 112 28.14 -4.16 13.21
CA VAL A 112 27.72 -2.88 13.81
C VAL A 112 26.51 -2.32 13.07
N SER A 113 25.45 -1.99 13.80
CA SER A 113 24.21 -1.50 13.20
C SER A 113 24.36 -0.08 12.67
N HIS A 114 23.59 0.25 11.62
CA HIS A 114 23.60 1.59 11.05
C HIS A 114 23.20 2.65 12.08
N GLU A 115 22.19 2.35 12.88
CA GLU A 115 21.70 3.21 13.96
C GLU A 115 22.79 3.49 15.00
N ALA A 116 23.52 2.47 15.45
CA ALA A 116 24.61 2.64 16.42
C ALA A 116 25.71 3.58 15.91
N VAL A 117 26.05 3.51 14.62
CA VAL A 117 27.03 4.43 13.99
C VAL A 117 26.51 5.87 13.97
N MET A 118 25.22 6.06 13.64
CA MET A 118 24.62 7.41 13.58
C MET A 118 24.49 8.02 14.97
N THR A 119 24.08 7.24 15.97
CA THR A 119 24.03 7.67 17.38
C THR A 119 25.41 8.06 17.90
N ALA A 120 26.44 7.26 17.63
CA ALA A 120 27.82 7.60 18.00
C ALA A 120 28.32 8.87 17.30
N ARG A 121 27.97 9.05 16.02
CA ARG A 121 28.34 10.24 15.26
C ARG A 121 27.68 11.51 15.79
N GLN A 122 26.45 11.41 16.29
CA GLN A 122 25.72 12.51 16.90
C GLN A 122 26.25 12.85 18.31
N ALA A 123 26.57 11.83 19.11
CA ALA A 123 27.16 12.01 20.44
C ALA A 123 28.58 12.59 20.39
N TYR A 124 29.36 12.23 19.35
CA TYR A 124 30.76 12.65 19.19
C TYR A 124 31.02 13.26 17.80
N PRO A 125 30.54 14.49 17.53
CA PRO A 125 30.63 15.11 16.20
C PRO A 125 32.06 15.47 15.78
N LYS A 126 32.99 15.61 16.74
CA LYS A 126 34.41 15.92 16.50
C LYS A 126 35.29 14.67 16.32
N ASP A 127 34.78 13.48 16.65
CA ASP A 127 35.55 12.25 16.54
C ASP A 127 35.81 11.91 15.07
N THR A 128 37.02 11.43 14.80
CA THR A 128 37.40 10.88 13.49
C THR A 128 36.74 9.52 13.25
N CYS A 129 36.69 9.08 11.99
CA CYS A 129 36.18 7.73 11.66
C CYS A 129 36.96 6.61 12.36
N HIS A 130 38.23 6.85 12.70
CA HIS A 130 39.05 5.91 13.48
C HIS A 130 38.56 5.82 14.92
N GLN A 131 38.41 6.95 15.59
CA GLN A 131 37.94 7.01 16.99
C GLN A 131 36.52 6.44 17.14
N LEU A 132 35.64 6.67 16.16
CA LEU A 132 34.31 6.05 16.13
C LEU A 132 34.37 4.52 15.95
N ALA A 133 35.34 4.03 15.18
CA ALA A 133 35.54 2.60 14.96
C ALA A 133 36.07 1.90 16.23
N ASP A 134 37.03 2.52 16.93
CA ASP A 134 37.56 2.02 18.20
C ASP A 134 36.45 1.94 19.27
N ARG A 135 35.60 2.97 19.36
CA ARG A 135 34.47 3.00 20.30
C ARG A 135 33.42 1.91 20.04
N LEU A 136 33.18 1.60 18.77
CA LEU A 136 32.16 0.63 18.36
C LEU A 136 32.74 -0.77 18.12
N GLY A 137 34.03 -0.97 18.35
CA GLY A 137 34.70 -2.26 18.18
C GLY A 137 34.69 -2.77 16.73
N CYS A 138 34.76 -1.87 15.74
CA CYS A 138 34.69 -2.25 14.32
C CYS A 138 35.80 -1.62 13.48
N SER A 139 35.81 -1.91 12.18
CA SER A 139 36.76 -1.30 11.25
C SER A 139 36.32 0.09 10.81
N THR A 140 37.29 0.93 10.44
CA THR A 140 37.02 2.25 9.87
C THR A 140 36.28 2.19 8.53
N SER A 141 36.42 1.09 7.77
CA SER A 141 35.69 0.86 6.52
C SER A 141 34.20 0.65 6.77
N THR A 142 33.82 -0.04 7.85
CA THR A 142 32.42 -0.19 8.28
C THR A 142 31.80 1.17 8.60
N ILE A 143 32.49 2.00 9.39
CA ILE A 143 32.03 3.36 9.71
C ILE A 143 31.84 4.20 8.45
N LYS A 144 32.83 4.22 7.54
CA LYS A 144 32.73 4.98 6.29
C LYS A 144 31.57 4.52 5.42
N ARG A 145 31.32 3.21 5.34
CA ARG A 145 30.19 2.65 4.59
C ARG A 145 28.85 3.14 5.15
N HIS A 146 28.67 3.11 6.47
CA HIS A 146 27.44 3.60 7.10
C HIS A 146 27.26 5.11 6.96
N LEU A 147 28.33 5.90 7.13
CA LEU A 147 28.27 7.36 6.94
C LEU A 147 28.01 7.75 5.47
N ARG A 148 28.53 6.99 4.51
CA ARG A 148 28.22 7.18 3.09
C ARG A 148 26.75 6.89 2.81
N ARG A 149 26.22 5.76 3.30
CA ARG A 149 24.81 5.40 3.15
C ARG A 149 23.88 6.47 3.73
N ALA A 150 24.21 7.02 4.90
CA ALA A 150 23.43 8.11 5.49
C ALA A 150 23.44 9.40 4.65
N ARG A 151 24.55 9.70 3.97
CA ARG A 151 24.63 10.86 3.06
C ARG A 151 23.85 10.64 1.78
N GLU A 152 23.87 9.41 1.25
CA GLU A 152 23.08 9.02 0.08
C GLU A 152 21.58 9.09 0.41
N GLN A 153 21.14 8.52 1.54
CA GLN A 153 19.77 8.62 2.03
C GLN A 153 19.33 10.07 2.24
N LYS A 154 20.15 10.90 2.91
CA LYS A 154 19.83 12.33 3.10
C LYS A 154 19.72 13.10 1.78
N ARG A 155 20.44 12.67 0.73
CA ARG A 155 20.32 13.25 -0.62
C ARG A 155 19.05 12.79 -1.32
N GLU A 156 18.68 11.52 -1.16
CA GLU A 156 17.42 10.96 -1.66
C GLU A 156 16.23 11.66 -1.00
N ASP A 157 16.24 11.83 0.32
CA ASP A 157 15.21 12.53 1.10
C ASP A 157 15.08 14.02 0.71
N ALA A 158 16.20 14.67 0.34
CA ALA A 158 16.21 16.08 -0.06
C ALA A 158 15.76 16.31 -1.52
N VAL A 159 15.77 15.27 -2.35
CA VAL A 159 15.31 15.31 -3.75
C VAL A 159 13.88 14.77 -3.88
N ALA A 160 13.36 14.08 -2.85
CA ALA A 160 11.98 13.67 -2.81
C ALA A 160 11.04 14.89 -2.93
N PRO A 161 10.08 14.89 -3.88
CA PRO A 161 9.07 15.95 -3.97
C PRO A 161 8.29 16.04 -2.66
N SER A 162 7.86 17.27 -2.29
CA SER A 162 6.99 17.49 -1.13
C SER A 162 5.84 16.50 -1.16
N ALA A 163 5.66 15.75 -0.07
CA ALA A 163 4.66 14.70 0.04
C ALA A 163 3.36 15.13 -0.67
N PRO A 164 2.88 14.36 -1.67
CA PRO A 164 1.64 14.71 -2.34
C PRO A 164 0.57 14.87 -1.27
N SER A 165 -0.08 16.04 -1.26
CA SER A 165 -1.27 16.23 -0.43
C SER A 165 -2.22 15.08 -0.74
N LEU A 166 -2.66 14.35 0.28
CA LEU A 166 -3.58 13.22 0.10
C LEU A 166 -4.71 13.67 -0.84
N PRO A 167 -5.01 12.89 -1.89
CA PRO A 167 -6.05 13.25 -2.84
C PRO A 167 -7.38 13.39 -2.09
N SER A 168 -8.23 14.32 -2.51
CA SER A 168 -9.57 14.44 -1.94
C SER A 168 -10.43 13.25 -2.33
N VAL A 169 -11.52 13.04 -1.58
CA VAL A 169 -12.55 12.04 -1.94
C VAL A 169 -13.09 12.31 -3.35
N ASP A 170 -13.37 13.58 -3.68
CA ASP A 170 -13.85 13.97 -5.01
C ASP A 170 -12.87 13.58 -6.12
N ALA A 171 -11.55 13.79 -5.91
CA ALA A 171 -10.55 13.41 -6.90
C ALA A 171 -10.50 11.89 -7.13
N VAL A 172 -10.74 11.08 -6.09
CA VAL A 172 -10.84 9.62 -6.25
C VAL A 172 -12.11 9.23 -7.01
N LEU A 173 -13.24 9.89 -6.72
CA LEU A 173 -14.51 9.66 -7.42
C LEU A 173 -14.43 10.05 -8.90
N ASP A 174 -13.81 11.18 -9.23
CA ASP A 174 -13.58 11.59 -10.62
C ASP A 174 -12.80 10.51 -11.40
N MET A 175 -11.76 9.94 -10.79
CA MET A 175 -10.99 8.86 -11.42
C MET A 175 -11.78 7.54 -11.51
N PHE A 176 -12.67 7.27 -10.57
CA PHE A 176 -13.55 6.11 -10.60
C PHE A 176 -14.58 6.23 -11.74
N ASP A 177 -15.20 7.39 -11.92
CA ASP A 177 -16.19 7.63 -12.98
C ASP A 177 -15.60 7.41 -14.39
N GLU A 178 -14.30 7.61 -14.55
CA GLU A 178 -13.60 7.36 -15.81
C GLU A 178 -13.33 5.88 -16.12
N LEU A 179 -13.46 4.97 -15.15
CA LEU A 179 -13.26 3.54 -15.37
C LEU A 179 -14.33 2.95 -16.31
N GLU A 180 -14.00 1.85 -16.99
CA GLU A 180 -15.03 1.09 -17.70
C GLU A 180 -15.96 0.35 -16.74
N SER A 181 -15.46 -0.04 -15.56
CA SER A 181 -16.24 -0.72 -14.54
C SER A 181 -17.33 0.14 -13.90
N SER A 182 -17.18 1.47 -13.87
CA SER A 182 -18.22 2.40 -13.38
C SER A 182 -19.42 2.51 -14.32
N LYS A 183 -19.22 2.21 -15.62
CA LYS A 183 -20.26 2.35 -16.67
C LYS A 183 -21.23 1.16 -16.71
N VAL A 184 -20.99 0.13 -15.91
CA VAL A 184 -21.83 -1.07 -15.83
C VAL A 184 -22.92 -0.87 -14.77
N ALA A 185 -23.90 0.00 -15.08
CA ALA A 185 -25.13 0.15 -14.30
C ALA A 185 -26.22 -0.82 -14.81
#